data_AF-A0AAE1KXG9-F1
#
_entry.id   AF-A0AAE1KXG9-F1
#
_cell.length_a   1.000
_cell.length_b   1.000
_cell.length_c   1.000
_cell.angle_alpha   90.00
_cell.angle_beta   90.00
_cell.angle_gamma   90.00
#
_symmetry.space_group_name_H-M   'P 1'
#
loop_
_entity.id
_entity.type
_entity.pdbx_description
1 polymer ?
#
loop_
_entity_poly.entity_id
_entity_poly.type
_entity_poly.pdbx_seq_one_letter_code
_entity_poly.pdbx_strand_id
1 'polypeptide(L)'
;MDKVWTSNELFEQYRRHGGDQSKRTVCSKIKSHFGDKVAWFSDWQSCLSSLLIFRDSTSNVIKLVYNDGDENTEIDRFLKLVGKGISNESQQSAPNRSIFDVRVNPRSCLKYVSPTLIALLENVSDKFQVSNVSLMIGNIVTGIVCGCPTSLQIALGVTLSRKSLIEDFSVLGVTCTYDEVRLFKGSAAASASSDPSPIGSAEDGLIQTIADNFDAEIASPNGLTSSHPLALLITQSQQSEQDTCDT
;
A
#
# COMPACT_ATOMS: atom_id res chain seq x y z
N MET A 1 20.86 2.97 -28.17
CA MET A 1 19.96 3.56 -29.18
C MET A 1 19.47 2.44 -30.07
N ASP A 2 18.26 1.95 -29.80
CA ASP A 2 17.60 0.91 -30.60
C ASP A 2 17.08 1.53 -31.90
N LYS A 3 17.94 1.59 -32.91
CA LYS A 3 17.59 2.24 -34.18
C LYS A 3 17.20 1.17 -35.19
N VAL A 4 15.96 1.25 -35.65
CA VAL A 4 15.42 0.47 -36.76
C VAL A 4 15.59 1.29 -38.03
N TRP A 5 16.02 0.65 -39.12
CA TRP A 5 16.14 1.33 -40.40
C TRP A 5 15.38 0.60 -41.49
N THR A 6 14.77 1.37 -42.38
CA THR A 6 14.26 0.85 -43.64
C THR A 6 15.34 0.85 -44.71
N SER A 7 15.19 -0.04 -45.70
CA SER A 7 16.08 -0.12 -46.87
C SER A 7 16.12 1.18 -47.68
N ASN A 8 15.07 2.00 -47.60
CA ASN A 8 15.01 3.32 -48.23
C ASN A 8 15.85 4.34 -47.46
N GLU A 9 15.71 4.40 -46.13
CA GLU A 9 16.50 5.31 -45.29
C GLU A 9 17.99 5.02 -45.37
N LEU A 10 18.38 3.74 -45.34
CA LEU A 10 19.78 3.33 -45.52
C LEU A 10 20.33 3.75 -46.88
N PHE A 11 19.53 3.59 -47.92
CA PHE A 11 19.94 3.97 -49.27
C PHE A 11 20.05 5.48 -49.44
N GLU A 12 19.14 6.25 -48.85
CA GLU A 12 19.24 7.72 -48.81
C GLU A 12 20.49 8.18 -48.05
N GLN A 13 20.81 7.55 -46.92
CA GLN A 13 22.06 7.86 -46.22
C GLN A 13 23.29 7.53 -47.04
N TYR A 14 23.31 6.38 -47.72
CA TYR A 14 24.40 6.01 -48.62
C TYR A 14 24.58 7.03 -49.75
N ARG A 15 23.50 7.48 -50.40
CA ARG A 15 23.56 8.52 -51.43
C ARG A 15 24.05 9.86 -50.90
N ARG A 16 23.60 10.26 -49.71
CA ARG A 16 24.05 11.51 -49.05
C ARG A 16 25.55 11.54 -48.77
N HIS A 17 26.19 10.39 -48.62
CA HIS A 17 27.64 10.26 -48.43
C HIS A 17 28.40 9.98 -49.73
N GLY A 18 27.81 10.27 -50.89
CA GLY A 18 28.46 10.17 -52.20
C GLY A 18 28.46 8.77 -52.82
N GLY A 19 27.62 7.86 -52.34
CA GLY A 19 27.50 6.52 -52.91
C GLY A 19 26.77 6.50 -54.27
N ASP A 20 27.31 5.77 -55.25
CA ASP A 20 26.75 5.67 -56.62
C ASP A 20 26.03 4.36 -56.93
N GLN A 21 26.12 3.37 -56.04
CA GLN A 21 25.64 2.02 -56.32
C GLN A 21 24.12 1.92 -56.24
N SER A 22 23.54 0.94 -56.93
CA SER A 22 22.10 0.68 -56.85
C SER A 22 21.69 0.23 -55.44
N LYS A 23 20.44 0.55 -55.03
CA LYS A 23 19.85 0.12 -53.75
C LYS A 23 20.00 -1.39 -53.52
N ARG A 24 19.79 -2.21 -54.56
CA ARG A 24 19.92 -3.66 -54.49
C ARG A 24 21.34 -4.10 -54.15
N THR A 25 22.34 -3.49 -54.79
CA THR A 25 23.77 -3.75 -54.53
C THR A 25 24.15 -3.36 -53.11
N VAL A 26 23.70 -2.18 -52.65
CA VAL A 26 23.96 -1.68 -51.29
C VAL A 26 23.36 -2.62 -50.25
N CYS A 27 22.08 -3.02 -50.42
CA CYS A 27 21.41 -3.96 -49.52
C CYS A 27 22.13 -5.31 -49.47
N SER A 28 22.58 -5.83 -50.63
CA SER A 28 23.33 -7.09 -50.71
C SER A 28 24.68 -6.99 -49.98
N LYS A 29 25.39 -5.87 -50.11
CA LYS A 29 26.67 -5.63 -49.43
C LYS A 29 26.51 -5.49 -47.93
N ILE A 30 25.47 -4.78 -47.48
CA ILE A 30 25.14 -4.64 -46.05
C ILE A 30 24.82 -6.03 -45.47
N LYS A 31 24.00 -6.83 -46.16
CA LYS A 31 23.67 -8.20 -45.74
C LYS A 31 24.91 -9.08 -45.68
N SER A 32 25.80 -8.99 -46.67
CA SER A 32 27.06 -9.75 -46.68
C SER A 32 28.05 -9.30 -45.61
N HIS A 33 28.09 -8.00 -45.29
CA HIS A 33 29.05 -7.43 -44.35
C HIS A 33 28.67 -7.73 -42.89
N PHE A 34 27.39 -7.53 -42.55
CA PHE A 34 26.90 -7.75 -41.20
C PHE A 34 26.44 -9.19 -40.93
N GLY A 35 26.17 -9.95 -41.99
CA GLY A 35 25.82 -11.37 -41.93
C GLY A 35 24.72 -11.64 -40.90
N ASP A 36 25.04 -12.50 -39.93
CA ASP A 36 24.15 -12.93 -38.87
C ASP A 36 23.88 -11.89 -37.77
N LYS A 37 24.57 -10.75 -37.76
CA LYS A 37 24.35 -9.70 -36.75
C LYS A 37 23.09 -8.89 -37.01
N VAL A 38 22.48 -9.04 -38.19
CA VAL A 38 21.35 -8.23 -38.64
C VAL A 38 20.21 -9.13 -39.10
N ALA A 39 19.00 -8.85 -38.61
CA ALA A 39 17.76 -9.40 -39.13
C ALA A 39 17.25 -8.54 -40.30
N TRP A 40 16.95 -9.19 -41.41
CA TRP A 40 16.42 -8.57 -42.62
C TRP A 40 15.01 -9.08 -42.88
N PHE A 41 14.01 -8.22 -42.73
CA PHE A 41 12.62 -8.54 -43.03
C PHE A 41 12.25 -7.94 -44.38
N SER A 42 12.24 -8.78 -45.41
CA SER A 42 11.76 -8.41 -46.74
C SER A 42 10.29 -8.79 -46.87
N ASP A 43 9.44 -7.84 -47.22
CA ASP A 43 8.09 -8.17 -47.70
C ASP A 43 8.21 -8.89 -49.05
N TRP A 44 7.78 -10.15 -49.06
CA TRP A 44 7.77 -11.03 -50.23
C TRP A 44 6.81 -10.54 -51.32
N GLN A 45 5.80 -9.73 -50.98
CA GLN A 45 4.70 -9.41 -51.87
C GLN A 45 4.83 -8.04 -52.56
N SER A 46 5.44 -7.04 -51.92
CA SER A 46 5.48 -5.67 -52.46
C SER A 46 6.87 -5.14 -52.82
N CYS A 47 7.97 -5.71 -52.31
CA CYS A 47 9.35 -5.30 -52.62
C CYS A 47 9.68 -3.79 -52.43
N LEU A 48 8.79 -3.00 -51.83
CA LEU A 48 8.90 -1.53 -51.74
C LEU A 48 9.91 -1.08 -50.68
N SER A 49 9.98 -1.79 -49.56
CA SER A 49 10.96 -1.52 -48.51
C SER A 49 11.19 -2.77 -47.65
N SER A 50 12.46 -3.08 -47.36
CA SER A 50 12.82 -4.07 -46.34
C SER A 50 13.19 -3.39 -45.04
N LEU A 51 12.91 -4.05 -43.91
CA LEU A 51 13.29 -3.60 -42.59
C LEU A 51 14.63 -4.24 -42.19
N LEU A 52 15.54 -3.41 -41.66
CA LEU A 52 16.85 -3.82 -41.17
C LEU A 52 16.96 -3.50 -39.68
N ILE A 53 17.27 -4.53 -38.87
CA ILE A 53 17.41 -4.43 -37.42
C ILE A 53 18.60 -5.28 -36.98
N PHE A 54 19.41 -4.81 -36.02
CA PHE A 54 20.41 -5.67 -35.39
C PHE A 54 19.73 -6.78 -34.59
N ARG A 55 20.25 -8.01 -34.66
CA ARG A 55 19.68 -9.18 -33.97
C ARG A 55 19.56 -8.94 -32.46
N ASP A 56 20.55 -8.28 -31.86
CA ASP A 56 20.57 -7.94 -30.44
C ASP A 56 19.43 -7.00 -30.02
N SER A 57 18.88 -6.20 -30.95
CA SER A 57 17.73 -5.31 -30.73
C SER A 57 16.41 -5.90 -31.27
N THR A 58 16.43 -7.08 -31.89
CA THR A 58 15.27 -7.63 -32.61
C THR A 58 14.15 -8.06 -31.66
N SER A 59 14.47 -8.51 -30.44
CA SER A 59 13.46 -8.86 -29.42
C SER A 59 12.65 -7.67 -28.94
N ASN A 60 13.23 -6.46 -28.93
CA ASN A 60 12.53 -5.23 -28.54
C ASN A 60 11.56 -4.78 -29.64
N VAL A 61 11.94 -4.99 -30.90
CA VAL A 61 11.15 -4.54 -32.06
C VAL A 61 10.05 -5.53 -32.43
N ILE A 62 10.27 -6.84 -32.31
CA ILE A 62 9.22 -7.84 -32.57
C ILE A 62 8.08 -7.74 -31.54
N LYS A 63 8.38 -7.33 -30.30
CA LYS A 63 7.34 -7.06 -29.29
C LYS A 63 6.40 -5.92 -29.67
N LEU A 64 6.84 -4.96 -30.50
CA LEU A 64 6.00 -3.85 -30.96
C LEU A 64 4.95 -4.28 -32.00
N VAL A 65 5.18 -5.34 -32.77
CA VAL A 65 4.26 -5.77 -33.85
C VAL A 65 3.16 -6.71 -33.34
N TYR A 66 3.34 -7.34 -32.16
CA TYR A 66 2.31 -8.17 -31.53
C TYR A 66 1.34 -7.40 -30.61
N ASN A 67 1.45 -6.07 -30.54
CA ASN A 67 0.60 -5.23 -29.67
C ASN A 67 -0.53 -4.49 -30.42
N ASP A 68 -0.70 -4.70 -31.74
CA ASP A 68 -1.69 -3.97 -32.56
C ASP A 68 -3.12 -4.58 -32.52
N GLY A 69 -3.68 -4.81 -31.33
CA GLY A 69 -5.00 -5.46 -31.22
C GLY A 69 -6.01 -4.92 -30.21
N ASP A 70 -5.59 -4.32 -29.10
CA ASP A 70 -6.53 -3.71 -28.14
C ASP A 70 -5.72 -2.87 -27.14
N GLU A 71 -5.83 -1.55 -27.18
CA GLU A 71 -5.30 -0.66 -26.14
C GLU A 71 -5.81 -1.08 -24.75
N ASN A 72 -7.01 -1.68 -24.69
CA ASN A 72 -7.56 -2.27 -23.46
C ASN A 72 -6.69 -3.39 -22.90
N THR A 73 -6.00 -4.19 -23.74
CA THR A 73 -5.15 -5.29 -23.24
C THR A 73 -3.88 -4.77 -22.56
N GLU A 74 -3.31 -3.67 -23.04
CA GLU A 74 -2.11 -3.09 -22.44
C GLU A 74 -2.42 -2.42 -21.10
N ILE A 75 -3.50 -1.65 -21.05
CA ILE A 75 -4.00 -1.04 -19.81
C ILE A 75 -4.33 -2.15 -18.81
N ASP A 76 -5.02 -3.21 -19.21
CA ASP A 76 -5.32 -4.35 -18.34
C ASP A 76 -4.08 -5.06 -17.82
N ARG A 77 -3.04 -5.22 -18.64
CA ARG A 77 -1.75 -5.79 -18.20
C ARG A 77 -1.07 -4.88 -17.18
N PHE A 78 -1.08 -3.57 -17.42
CA PHE A 78 -0.52 -2.60 -16.48
C PHE A 78 -1.29 -2.59 -15.16
N LEU A 79 -2.63 -2.57 -15.19
CA LEU A 79 -3.49 -2.65 -14.01
C LEU A 79 -3.25 -3.93 -13.22
N LYS A 80 -3.10 -5.08 -13.89
CA LYS A 80 -2.73 -6.35 -13.24
C LYS A 80 -1.36 -6.28 -12.58
N LEU A 81 -0.39 -5.64 -13.21
CA LEU A 81 0.96 -5.49 -12.66
C LEU A 81 0.95 -4.60 -11.40
N VAL A 82 0.27 -3.45 -11.46
CA VAL A 82 0.10 -2.54 -10.33
C VAL A 82 -0.67 -3.21 -9.19
N GLY A 83 -1.78 -3.89 -9.49
CA GLY A 83 -2.55 -4.64 -8.49
C GLY A 83 -1.74 -5.74 -7.81
N LYS A 84 -0.89 -6.45 -8.56
CA LYS A 84 0.04 -7.43 -7.99
C LYS A 84 1.11 -6.77 -7.12
N GLY A 85 1.61 -5.60 -7.50
CA GLY A 85 2.52 -4.80 -6.68
C GLY A 85 1.92 -4.45 -5.32
N ILE A 86 0.71 -3.86 -5.34
CA ILE A 86 -0.05 -3.52 -4.12
C ILE A 86 -0.28 -4.75 -3.26
N SER A 87 -0.73 -5.86 -3.85
CA SER A 87 -0.98 -7.11 -3.13
C SER A 87 0.29 -7.63 -2.43
N ASN A 88 1.43 -7.59 -3.12
CA ASN A 88 2.70 -8.04 -2.55
C ASN A 88 3.17 -7.13 -1.40
N GLU A 89 3.06 -5.81 -1.57
CA GLU A 89 3.40 -4.84 -0.53
C GLU A 89 2.53 -5.01 0.71
N SER A 90 1.21 -5.15 0.53
CA SER A 90 0.27 -5.40 1.63
C SER A 90 0.58 -6.71 2.37
N GLN A 91 0.95 -7.78 1.65
CA GLN A 91 1.33 -9.06 2.27
C GLN A 91 2.65 -8.99 3.04
N GLN A 92 3.61 -8.19 2.58
CA GLN A 92 4.86 -7.97 3.32
C GLN A 92 4.63 -7.22 4.63
N SER A 93 3.58 -6.39 4.67
CA SER A 93 3.13 -5.69 5.86
C SER A 93 1.92 -6.36 6.52
N ALA A 94 1.77 -7.69 6.42
CA ALA A 94 0.58 -8.37 6.95
C ALA A 94 0.41 -8.15 8.48
N PRO A 95 -0.81 -7.79 8.94
CA PRO A 95 -1.11 -7.69 10.37
C PRO A 95 -0.97 -9.03 11.08
N ASN A 96 -0.53 -9.00 12.34
CA ASN A 96 -0.52 -10.19 13.18
C ASN A 96 -1.96 -10.59 13.56
N ARG A 97 -2.32 -11.85 13.28
CA ARG A 97 -3.65 -12.40 13.58
C ARG A 97 -3.88 -12.72 15.06
N SER A 98 -2.82 -12.91 15.84
CA SER A 98 -2.92 -13.34 17.24
C SER A 98 -2.77 -12.20 18.24
N ILE A 99 -2.24 -11.04 17.82
CA ILE A 99 -2.00 -9.90 18.69
C ILE A 99 -2.48 -8.66 17.97
N PHE A 100 -3.49 -8.02 18.56
CA PHE A 100 -3.99 -6.75 18.08
C PHE A 100 -3.24 -5.60 18.74
N ASP A 101 -2.85 -4.60 17.95
CA ASP A 101 -2.24 -3.39 18.49
C ASP A 101 -3.30 -2.55 19.22
N VAL A 102 -3.09 -2.36 20.53
CA VAL A 102 -3.99 -1.59 21.40
C VAL A 102 -3.86 -0.08 21.12
N ARG A 103 -2.78 0.37 20.46
CA ARG A 103 -2.49 1.79 20.20
C ARG A 103 -2.57 2.12 18.70
N VAL A 104 -3.74 2.59 18.27
CA VAL A 104 -3.95 3.05 16.89
C VAL A 104 -3.53 4.51 16.74
N ASN A 105 -2.49 4.76 15.95
CA ASN A 105 -2.08 6.10 15.57
C ASN A 105 -1.74 6.14 14.06
N PRO A 106 -1.74 7.33 13.42
CA PRO A 106 -1.51 7.42 11.98
C PRO A 106 -0.19 6.79 11.51
N ARG A 107 0.87 6.90 12.32
CA ARG A 107 2.19 6.33 12.00
C ARG A 107 2.18 4.81 12.07
N SER A 108 1.49 4.20 13.04
CA SER A 108 1.34 2.75 13.11
C SER A 108 0.45 2.22 12.00
N CYS A 109 -0.60 2.96 11.62
CA CYS A 109 -1.50 2.59 10.52
C CYS A 109 -0.79 2.61 9.16
N LEU A 110 0.10 3.58 8.93
CA LEU A 110 0.85 3.71 7.68
C LEU A 110 1.75 2.50 7.39
N LYS A 111 2.24 1.81 8.42
CA LYS A 111 3.09 0.61 8.26
C LYS A 111 2.39 -0.52 7.51
N TYR A 112 1.06 -0.58 7.62
CA TYR A 112 0.23 -1.60 7.02
C TYR A 112 -0.31 -1.21 5.64
N VAL A 113 0.06 -0.04 5.12
CA VAL A 113 -0.47 0.45 3.83
C VAL A 113 0.60 0.36 2.75
N SER A 114 0.21 -0.16 1.59
CA SER A 114 1.04 -0.20 0.38
C SER A 114 1.48 1.22 -0.04
N PRO A 115 2.79 1.49 -0.14
CA PRO A 115 3.29 2.75 -0.69
C PRO A 115 2.79 3.02 -2.11
N THR A 116 2.70 1.98 -2.95
CA THR A 116 2.18 2.11 -4.32
C THR A 116 0.71 2.57 -4.31
N LEU A 117 -0.11 2.04 -3.41
CA LEU A 117 -1.51 2.46 -3.28
C LEU A 117 -1.63 3.93 -2.83
N ILE A 118 -0.82 4.38 -1.88
CA ILE A 118 -0.82 5.79 -1.45
C ILE A 118 -0.44 6.71 -2.62
N ALA A 119 0.61 6.37 -3.37
CA ALA A 119 1.03 7.15 -4.53
C ALA A 119 -0.08 7.23 -5.60
N LEU A 120 -0.85 6.16 -5.82
CA LEU A 120 -1.99 6.20 -6.74
C LEU A 120 -3.11 7.10 -6.24
N LEU A 121 -3.45 7.04 -4.95
CA LEU A 121 -4.48 7.90 -4.37
C LEU A 121 -4.10 9.39 -4.44
N GLU A 122 -2.83 9.71 -4.22
CA GLU A 122 -2.29 11.07 -4.37
C GLU A 122 -2.44 11.59 -5.81
N ASN A 123 -2.27 10.73 -6.82
CA ASN A 123 -2.50 11.10 -8.22
C ASN A 123 -3.99 11.32 -8.56
N VAL A 124 -4.93 10.81 -7.74
CA VAL A 124 -6.37 11.09 -7.91
C VAL A 124 -6.73 12.46 -7.34
N SER A 125 -6.18 12.79 -6.17
CA SER A 125 -6.40 14.09 -5.52
C SER A 125 -5.37 14.33 -4.42
N ASP A 126 -4.88 15.57 -4.34
CA ASP A 126 -3.99 16.03 -3.25
C ASP A 126 -4.60 15.84 -1.85
N LYS A 127 -5.93 15.73 -1.74
CA LYS A 127 -6.63 15.44 -0.46
C LYS A 127 -6.30 14.06 0.12
N PHE A 128 -5.73 13.16 -0.68
CA PHE A 128 -5.32 11.84 -0.25
C PHE A 128 -3.87 11.79 0.26
N GLN A 129 -3.13 12.89 0.20
CA GLN A 129 -1.75 12.94 0.70
C GLN A 129 -1.72 12.63 2.21
N VAL A 130 -1.34 11.40 2.54
CA VAL A 130 -1.21 10.84 3.91
C VAL A 130 -2.36 11.28 4.84
N SER A 131 -3.59 11.27 4.35
CA SER A 131 -4.77 11.65 5.11
C SER A 131 -5.40 10.43 5.80
N ASN A 132 -6.24 10.66 6.82
CA ASN A 132 -6.95 9.56 7.49
C ASN A 132 -7.80 8.73 6.50
N VAL A 133 -8.27 9.36 5.42
CA VAL A 133 -9.05 8.68 4.38
C VAL A 133 -8.16 7.74 3.56
N SER A 134 -6.97 8.17 3.13
CA SER A 134 -6.05 7.29 2.39
C SER A 134 -5.50 6.17 3.28
N LEU A 135 -5.25 6.45 4.56
CA LEU A 135 -4.90 5.43 5.54
C LEU A 135 -6.02 4.39 5.69
N MET A 136 -7.29 4.82 5.78
CA MET A 136 -8.42 3.91 5.89
C MET A 136 -8.56 3.04 4.63
N ILE A 137 -8.51 3.63 3.44
CA ILE A 137 -8.56 2.89 2.17
C ILE A 137 -7.44 1.86 2.11
N GLY A 138 -6.22 2.27 2.46
CA GLY A 138 -5.06 1.38 2.49
C GLY A 138 -5.22 0.22 3.46
N ASN A 139 -5.74 0.49 4.66
CA ASN A 139 -5.98 -0.53 5.67
C ASN A 139 -7.08 -1.52 5.25
N ILE A 140 -8.13 -1.05 4.57
CA ILE A 140 -9.16 -1.91 3.98
C ILE A 140 -8.57 -2.84 2.94
N VAL A 141 -7.79 -2.29 1.99
CA VAL A 141 -7.14 -3.08 0.93
C VAL A 141 -6.21 -4.13 1.55
N THR A 142 -5.36 -3.74 2.50
CA THR A 142 -4.47 -4.67 3.18
C THR A 142 -5.25 -5.75 3.94
N GLY A 143 -6.33 -5.38 4.63
CA GLY A 143 -7.15 -6.33 5.37
C GLY A 143 -7.80 -7.38 4.45
N ILE A 144 -8.31 -6.95 3.29
CA ILE A 144 -8.87 -7.84 2.26
C ILE A 144 -7.77 -8.75 1.67
N VAL A 145 -6.63 -8.20 1.30
CA VAL A 145 -5.52 -8.95 0.67
C VAL A 145 -4.92 -9.99 1.64
N CYS A 146 -4.78 -9.64 2.92
CA CYS A 146 -4.16 -10.51 3.92
C CYS A 146 -5.17 -11.46 4.59
N GLY A 147 -6.47 -11.23 4.39
CA GLY A 147 -7.54 -11.97 5.05
C GLY A 147 -7.49 -11.85 6.57
N CYS A 148 -7.07 -10.69 7.09
CA CYS A 148 -7.08 -10.38 8.52
C CYS A 148 -7.28 -8.88 8.75
N PRO A 149 -8.03 -8.48 9.78
CA PRO A 149 -8.30 -7.07 10.02
C PRO A 149 -7.04 -6.34 10.49
N THR A 150 -6.86 -5.11 10.03
CA THR A 150 -5.83 -4.23 10.56
C THR A 150 -6.27 -3.57 11.87
N SER A 151 -5.33 -2.99 12.61
CA SER A 151 -5.62 -2.26 13.84
C SER A 151 -6.63 -1.12 13.64
N LEU A 152 -6.62 -0.47 12.47
CA LEU A 152 -7.57 0.59 12.16
C LEU A 152 -8.99 0.06 11.94
N GLN A 153 -9.13 -1.10 11.28
CA GLN A 153 -10.43 -1.77 11.12
C GLN A 153 -10.99 -2.28 12.46
N ILE A 154 -10.11 -2.70 13.38
CA ILE A 154 -10.47 -3.07 14.76
C ILE A 154 -10.94 -1.84 15.55
N ALA A 155 -10.18 -0.74 15.52
CA ALA A 155 -10.57 0.50 16.19
C ALA A 155 -11.89 1.07 15.66
N LEU A 156 -12.14 0.97 14.35
CA LEU A 156 -13.42 1.35 13.78
C LEU A 156 -14.56 0.46 14.30
N GLY A 157 -14.35 -0.86 14.38
CA GLY A 157 -15.32 -1.78 14.96
C GLY A 157 -15.65 -1.48 16.43
N VAL A 158 -14.62 -1.18 17.24
CA VAL A 158 -14.80 -0.73 18.63
C VAL A 158 -15.60 0.58 18.68
N THR A 159 -15.29 1.54 17.81
CA THR A 159 -15.96 2.85 17.75
C THR A 159 -17.44 2.73 17.38
N LEU A 160 -17.78 1.87 16.43
CA LEU A 160 -19.17 1.67 16.01
C LEU A 160 -20.06 1.10 17.13
N SER A 161 -19.49 0.29 18.03
CA SER A 161 -20.12 -0.33 19.22
C SER A 161 -21.36 -1.21 18.98
N ARG A 162 -22.07 -1.05 17.87
CA ARG A 162 -23.30 -1.77 17.51
C ARG A 162 -22.96 -2.99 16.66
N LYS A 163 -23.27 -4.18 17.18
CA LYS A 163 -23.02 -5.46 16.50
C LYS A 163 -23.52 -5.49 15.05
N SER A 164 -24.77 -5.08 14.81
CA SER A 164 -25.36 -5.10 13.47
C SER A 164 -24.58 -4.26 12.46
N LEU A 165 -24.17 -3.04 12.84
CA LEU A 165 -23.38 -2.17 11.96
C LEU A 165 -21.99 -2.74 11.71
N ILE A 166 -21.35 -3.30 12.74
CA ILE A 166 -20.04 -3.95 12.59
C ILE A 166 -20.14 -5.12 11.62
N GLU A 167 -21.19 -5.94 11.72
CA GLU A 167 -21.41 -7.05 10.79
C GLU A 167 -21.66 -6.54 9.36
N ASP A 168 -22.54 -5.55 9.17
CA ASP A 168 -22.83 -4.95 7.85
C ASP A 168 -21.56 -4.39 7.18
N PHE A 169 -20.74 -3.65 7.93
CA PHE A 169 -19.49 -3.08 7.40
C PHE A 169 -18.37 -4.11 7.26
N SER A 170 -18.38 -5.19 8.04
CA SER A 170 -17.40 -6.28 7.92
C SER A 170 -17.57 -7.05 6.62
N VAL A 171 -18.80 -7.23 6.14
CA VAL A 171 -19.09 -7.88 4.84
C VAL A 171 -18.48 -7.09 3.68
N LEU A 172 -18.40 -5.77 3.82
CA LEU A 172 -17.76 -4.89 2.84
C LEU A 172 -16.24 -4.77 3.02
N GLY A 173 -15.66 -5.46 4.02
CA GLY A 173 -14.25 -5.35 4.37
C GLY A 173 -13.85 -4.01 4.99
N VAL A 174 -14.82 -3.17 5.38
CA VAL A 174 -14.55 -1.84 5.95
C VAL A 174 -14.13 -1.96 7.41
N THR A 175 -14.75 -2.87 8.16
CA THR A 175 -14.44 -3.13 9.57
C THR A 175 -14.00 -4.58 9.78
N CYS A 176 -13.53 -4.88 10.98
CA CYS A 176 -13.43 -6.24 11.48
C CYS A 176 -14.82 -6.84 11.80
N THR A 177 -14.84 -8.15 12.05
CA THR A 177 -16.01 -8.87 12.58
C THR A 177 -16.26 -8.53 14.05
N TYR A 178 -17.50 -8.76 14.51
CA TYR A 178 -17.83 -8.54 15.91
C TYR A 178 -17.04 -9.45 16.87
N ASP A 179 -16.74 -10.69 16.45
CA ASP A 179 -15.93 -11.61 17.24
C ASP A 179 -14.49 -11.12 17.40
N GLU A 180 -13.90 -10.55 16.36
CA GLU A 180 -12.57 -9.92 16.44
C GLU A 180 -12.58 -8.70 17.37
N VAL A 181 -13.66 -7.91 17.42
CA VAL A 181 -13.82 -6.84 18.41
C VAL A 181 -13.85 -7.42 19.84
N ARG A 182 -14.54 -8.54 20.06
CA ARG A 182 -14.59 -9.19 21.38
C ARG A 182 -13.22 -9.74 21.79
N LEU A 183 -12.51 -10.37 20.85
CA LEU A 183 -11.15 -10.85 21.07
C LEU A 183 -10.20 -9.69 21.40
N PHE A 184 -10.29 -8.58 20.66
CA PHE A 184 -9.53 -7.36 20.94
C PHE A 184 -9.78 -6.85 22.37
N LYS A 185 -11.05 -6.73 22.78
CA LYS A 185 -11.40 -6.28 24.14
C LYS A 185 -10.84 -7.21 25.21
N GLY A 186 -10.91 -8.52 24.98
CA GLY A 186 -10.29 -9.52 25.88
C GLY A 186 -8.77 -9.36 25.98
N SER A 187 -8.08 -9.20 24.85
CA SER A 187 -6.63 -8.98 24.81
C SER A 187 -6.23 -7.66 25.45
N ALA A 188 -6.98 -6.58 25.21
CA ALA A 188 -6.72 -5.27 25.82
C ALA A 188 -6.91 -5.30 27.34
N ALA A 189 -7.95 -5.97 27.84
CA ALA A 189 -8.17 -6.18 29.27
C ALA A 189 -7.04 -6.99 29.91
N ALA A 190 -6.59 -8.06 29.23
CA ALA A 190 -5.45 -8.86 29.68
C ALA A 190 -4.16 -8.02 29.74
N SER A 191 -3.87 -7.22 28.70
CA SER A 191 -2.71 -6.32 28.67
C SER A 191 -2.75 -5.26 29.78
N ALA A 192 -3.91 -4.68 30.06
CA ALA A 192 -4.09 -3.74 31.17
C ALA A 192 -3.88 -4.39 32.54
N SER A 193 -4.23 -5.67 32.70
CA SER A 193 -3.99 -6.43 33.93
C SER A 193 -2.54 -6.91 34.11
N SER A 194 -1.78 -7.04 33.02
CA SER A 194 -0.40 -7.54 33.02
C SER A 194 0.68 -6.45 33.08
N ASP A 195 0.30 -5.17 33.04
CA ASP A 195 1.18 -4.02 33.34
C ASP A 195 0.95 -3.53 34.80
N PRO A 196 1.38 -4.25 35.86
CA PRO A 196 1.58 -3.65 37.15
C PRO A 196 2.94 -2.95 37.11
N SER A 197 3.07 -1.87 36.34
CA SER A 197 4.18 -0.95 36.58
C SER A 197 3.97 -0.41 38.00
N PRO A 198 4.90 -0.66 38.95
CA PRO A 198 4.73 -0.16 40.30
C PRO A 198 4.66 1.36 40.25
N ILE A 199 3.78 1.93 41.07
CA ILE A 199 3.68 3.37 41.36
C ILE A 199 5.01 3.83 41.99
N GLY A 200 6.04 4.05 41.18
CA GLY A 200 7.38 4.29 41.71
C GLY A 200 8.39 4.95 40.78
N SER A 201 8.02 5.32 39.55
CA SER A 201 8.97 5.97 38.64
C SER A 201 8.36 7.06 37.76
N ALA A 202 7.43 7.84 38.31
CA ALA A 202 6.95 9.07 37.68
C ALA A 202 7.70 10.27 38.31
N GLU A 203 8.91 10.55 37.83
CA GLU A 203 9.58 11.82 38.16
C GLU A 203 8.94 13.03 37.48
N ASP A 204 8.10 12.83 36.46
CA ASP A 204 7.43 13.93 35.78
C ASP A 204 6.00 13.58 35.38
N GLY A 205 5.05 14.27 36.01
CA GLY A 205 3.76 14.56 35.37
C GLY A 205 2.55 13.77 35.84
N LEU A 206 1.41 14.44 35.71
CA LEU A 206 0.05 14.03 36.08
C LEU A 206 -0.26 12.56 35.69
N ILE A 207 -0.49 11.72 36.69
CA ILE A 207 -0.94 10.34 36.49
C ILE A 207 -2.47 10.35 36.33
N GLN A 208 -2.96 10.39 35.10
CA GLN A 208 -4.37 10.15 34.82
C GLN A 208 -4.62 8.64 34.73
N THR A 209 -5.15 8.06 35.80
CA THR A 209 -5.61 6.67 35.79
C THR A 209 -7.09 6.66 35.46
N ILE A 210 -7.48 6.09 34.31
CA ILE A 210 -8.88 5.80 34.03
C ILE A 210 -9.15 4.42 34.62
N ALA A 211 -9.72 4.39 35.82
CA ALA A 211 -10.26 3.16 36.39
C ALA A 211 -11.60 2.85 35.70
N ASP A 212 -11.61 1.90 34.77
CA ASP A 212 -12.85 1.39 34.20
C ASP A 212 -13.45 0.38 35.19
N ASN A 213 -14.55 0.75 35.84
CA ASN A 213 -15.28 -0.12 36.77
C ASN A 213 -16.09 -1.15 35.97
N PHE A 214 -15.41 -2.20 35.50
CA PHE A 214 -16.02 -3.34 34.84
C PHE A 214 -16.66 -4.31 35.87
N ASP A 215 -17.57 -3.82 36.72
CA ASP A 215 -18.62 -4.60 37.43
C ASP A 215 -19.33 -3.76 38.52
N ALA A 216 -20.05 -2.72 38.11
CA ALA A 216 -21.02 -2.10 38.99
C ALA A 216 -22.29 -1.78 38.19
N GLU A 217 -23.15 -2.78 38.00
CA GLU A 217 -24.57 -2.55 37.75
C GLU A 217 -25.18 -1.88 38.99
N ILE A 218 -24.89 -0.59 39.19
CA ILE A 218 -25.61 0.22 40.17
C ILE A 218 -26.90 0.60 39.48
N ALA A 219 -27.94 -0.19 39.72
CA ALA A 219 -29.30 0.19 39.35
C ALA A 219 -29.61 1.53 40.02
N SER A 220 -29.86 2.57 39.22
CA SER A 220 -30.48 3.78 39.75
C SER A 220 -31.83 3.39 40.36
N PRO A 221 -32.32 4.06 41.43
CA PRO A 221 -33.64 3.79 42.02
C PRO A 221 -34.82 3.89 41.04
N ASN A 222 -34.56 4.35 39.82
CA ASN A 222 -35.53 4.55 38.75
C ASN A 222 -35.48 3.43 37.69
N GLY A 223 -34.67 2.37 37.88
CA GLY A 223 -34.62 1.21 36.99
C GLY A 223 -33.99 1.46 35.62
N LEU A 224 -33.32 2.60 35.42
CA LEU A 224 -32.58 2.90 34.19
C LEU A 224 -31.13 2.45 34.35
N THR A 225 -30.67 1.57 33.45
CA THR A 225 -29.27 1.16 33.30
C THR A 225 -28.49 2.28 32.60
N SER A 226 -27.94 3.22 33.37
CA SER A 226 -26.97 4.19 32.85
C SER A 226 -25.56 3.82 33.33
N SER A 227 -24.64 3.59 32.40
CA SER A 227 -23.22 3.51 32.74
C SER A 227 -22.75 4.89 33.18
N HIS A 228 -22.35 5.04 34.43
CA HIS A 228 -21.68 6.24 34.91
C HIS A 228 -20.17 5.99 34.90
N PRO A 229 -19.42 6.44 33.88
CA PRO A 229 -17.98 6.37 33.93
C PRO A 229 -17.47 7.30 35.04
N LEU A 230 -16.87 6.72 36.08
CA LEU A 230 -16.15 7.46 37.12
C LEU A 230 -14.73 7.71 36.64
N ALA A 231 -14.39 8.97 36.39
CA ALA A 231 -13.01 9.39 36.20
C ALA A 231 -12.46 9.83 37.57
N LEU A 232 -11.51 9.07 38.12
CA LEU A 232 -10.83 9.42 39.36
C LEU A 232 -9.53 10.17 39.03
N LEU A 233 -9.44 11.42 39.46
CA LEU A 233 -8.23 12.23 39.31
C LEU A 233 -7.47 12.21 40.64
N ILE A 234 -6.35 11.48 40.69
CA ILE A 234 -5.47 11.46 41.88
C ILE A 234 -4.31 12.42 41.59
N THR A 235 -4.19 13.47 42.40
CA THR A 235 -3.02 14.35 42.39
C THR A 235 -2.26 14.15 43.69
N GLN A 236 -0.95 13.96 43.59
CA GLN A 236 -0.05 13.96 44.75
C GLN A 236 0.46 15.39 44.94
N SER A 237 0.08 16.06 46.03
CA SER A 237 0.68 17.35 46.35
C SER A 237 2.11 17.11 46.83
N GLN A 238 3.09 17.75 46.20
CA GLN A 238 4.44 17.84 46.77
C GLN A 238 4.33 18.54 48.13
N GLN A 239 4.57 17.80 49.22
CA GLN A 239 4.97 18.45 50.46
C GLN A 239 6.37 18.98 50.25
N SER A 240 6.52 20.29 50.27
CA SER A 240 7.80 20.97 50.33
C SER A 240 8.53 20.54 51.60
N GLU A 241 9.66 19.85 51.45
CA GLU A 241 10.65 19.71 52.50
C GLU A 241 11.27 21.09 52.77
N GLN A 242 10.81 21.76 53.82
CA GLN A 242 11.56 22.79 54.53
C GLN A 242 11.51 22.43 56.00
N ASP A 243 12.63 21.90 56.52
CA ASP A 243 13.15 22.19 57.86
C ASP A 243 14.49 21.46 58.03
N THR A 244 15.59 22.13 57.64
CA THR A 244 16.91 21.85 58.21
C THR A 244 17.32 23.05 59.04
N CYS A 245 17.37 22.82 60.36
CA CYS A 245 17.92 23.69 61.39
C CYS A 245 19.37 24.11 61.04
N ASP A 246 19.62 25.42 60.99
CA ASP A 246 20.97 25.99 61.09
C ASP A 246 21.43 25.99 62.56
N THR A 247 22.68 25.54 62.78
CA THR A 247 23.49 25.71 64.00
C THR A 247 23.99 27.13 64.19
#